data_AF-A0A0L0QJG9-F1
#
_entry.id   AF-A0A0L0QJG9-F1
#
_cell.length_a   1.000
_cell.length_b   1.000
_cell.length_c   1.000
_cell.angle_alpha   90.00
_cell.angle_beta   90.00
_cell.angle_gamma   90.00
#
_symmetry.space_group_name_H-M   'P 1'
#
loop_
_entity.id
_entity.type
_entity.pdbx_description
1 polymer ?
#
loop_
_entity_poly.entity_id
_entity_poly.type
_entity_poly.pdbx_seq_one_letter_code
_entity_poly.pdbx_strand_id
1 'polypeptide(L)'
;MVNSHSITDKAASKISNLSYRKIQKRISIQSTTKKQVWEKVETIKSPDTGLDGYVLQNPDTNEIVIISRGQNQILLKIMKKIFLELFLVIPIIPKENMEKHLI
;
A
#
# COMPACT_ATOMS: atom_id res chain seq x y z
N MET A 1 7.82 23.98 23.90
CA MET A 1 9.05 23.51 23.22
C MET A 1 8.72 22.27 22.43
N VAL A 2 8.86 22.29 21.10
CA VAL A 2 8.70 21.10 20.25
C VAL A 2 9.90 20.20 20.54
N ASN A 3 9.64 18.96 20.94
CA ASN A 3 10.69 17.99 21.23
C ASN A 3 11.47 17.74 19.92
N SER A 4 12.77 18.03 19.87
CA SER A 4 13.59 17.93 18.65
C SER A 4 13.72 16.50 18.10
N HIS A 5 13.17 15.54 18.83
CA HIS A 5 13.11 14.12 18.51
C HIS A 5 11.77 13.67 17.93
N SER A 6 10.76 14.53 17.84
CA SER A 6 9.45 14.16 17.27
C SER A 6 9.42 14.23 15.75
N ILE A 7 8.75 13.27 15.12
CA ILE A 7 8.41 13.31 13.70
C ILE A 7 7.69 14.62 13.35
N THR A 8 8.10 15.24 12.25
CA THR A 8 7.44 16.46 11.75
C THR A 8 6.31 16.11 10.80
N ASP A 9 5.31 16.97 10.67
CA ASP A 9 4.20 16.77 9.73
C ASP A 9 4.68 16.57 8.28
N LYS A 10 5.74 17.28 7.89
CA LYS A 10 6.39 17.12 6.58
C LYS A 10 7.00 15.73 6.41
N ALA A 11 7.61 15.17 7.46
CA ALA A 11 8.14 13.81 7.46
C ALA A 11 7.02 12.77 7.39
N ALA A 12 5.97 12.94 8.20
CA ALA A 12 4.80 12.07 8.21
C ALA A 12 4.09 12.04 6.84
N SER A 13 3.91 13.20 6.20
CA SER A 13 3.34 13.31 4.85
C SER A 13 4.19 12.57 3.81
N LYS A 14 5.51 12.72 3.84
CA LYS A 14 6.42 11.98 2.94
C LYS A 14 6.33 10.47 3.15
N ILE A 15 6.31 10.02 4.40
CA ILE A 15 6.17 8.59 4.75
C ILE A 15 4.84 8.05 4.23
N SER A 16 3.74 8.78 4.44
CA SER A 16 2.41 8.43 3.94
C SER A 16 2.41 8.29 2.41
N ASN A 17 2.96 9.26 1.68
CA ASN A 17 3.04 9.20 0.22
C ASN A 17 3.89 8.00 -0.28
N LEU A 18 5.04 7.78 0.35
CA LEU A 18 5.93 6.65 0.02
C LEU A 18 5.28 5.29 0.31
N SER A 19 4.29 5.24 1.21
CA SER A 19 3.61 4.00 1.59
C SER A 19 2.67 3.41 0.54
N TYR A 20 2.22 4.22 -0.40
CA TYR A 20 1.42 3.77 -1.54
C TYR A 20 2.25 3.03 -2.58
N ARG A 21 3.57 3.25 -2.60
CA ARG A 21 4.50 2.44 -3.38
C ARG A 21 4.68 1.09 -2.71
N LYS A 22 5.05 0.05 -3.45
CA LYS A 22 5.29 -1.30 -2.88
C LYS A 22 6.43 -1.22 -1.86
N ILE A 23 6.11 -1.05 -0.56
CA ILE A 23 7.11 -0.98 0.51
C ILE A 23 7.69 -2.37 0.72
N GLN A 24 8.93 -2.57 0.28
CA GLN A 24 9.58 -3.87 0.42
C GLN A 24 10.06 -4.10 1.86
N LYS A 25 10.80 -3.16 2.49
CA LYS A 25 11.27 -3.30 3.90
C LYS A 25 11.49 -2.00 4.68
N ARG A 26 11.92 -0.90 4.02
CA ARG A 26 12.30 0.35 4.69
C ARG A 26 11.89 1.58 3.89
N ILE A 27 11.66 2.69 4.59
CA ILE A 27 11.47 4.02 4.01
C ILE A 27 12.57 4.93 4.55
N SER A 28 13.31 5.55 3.64
CA SER A 28 14.30 6.56 4.00
C SER A 28 13.77 7.94 3.62
N ILE A 29 13.79 8.87 4.56
CA ILE A 29 13.46 10.28 4.30
C ILE A 29 14.62 11.17 4.70
N GLN A 30 14.97 12.09 3.79
CA GLN A 30 15.93 13.15 4.10
C GLN A 30 15.16 14.28 4.80
N SER A 31 15.52 14.54 6.06
CA SER A 31 15.17 15.76 6.78
C SER A 31 16.26 16.82 6.55
N THR A 32 15.98 18.07 6.92
CA THR A 32 16.91 19.19 6.84
C THR A 32 18.20 18.95 7.62
N THR A 33 18.14 18.20 8.72
CA THR A 33 19.27 18.00 9.63
C THR A 33 19.82 16.57 9.66
N LYS A 34 19.01 15.57 9.27
CA LYS A 34 19.42 14.17 9.30
C LYS A 34 18.61 13.30 8.34
N LYS A 35 19.20 12.19 7.93
CA LYS A 35 18.47 11.09 7.28
C LYS A 35 17.73 10.31 8.36
N GLN A 36 16.44 10.07 8.17
CA GLN A 36 15.65 9.19 9.04
C GLN A 36 15.32 7.92 8.27
N VAL A 37 15.49 6.78 8.94
CA VAL A 37 15.18 5.45 8.40
C VAL A 37 14.03 4.88 9.20
N TRP A 38 13.01 4.43 8.47
CA TRP A 38 11.80 3.84 9.02
C TRP A 38 11.70 2.40 8.55
N GLU A 39 11.67 1.47 9.48
CA GLU A 39 11.62 0.04 9.20
C GLU A 39 10.21 -0.49 9.36
N LYS A 40 9.78 -1.32 8.41
CA LYS A 40 8.46 -1.96 8.48
C LYS A 40 8.49 -3.07 9.52
N VAL A 41 7.70 -2.87 10.57
CA VAL A 41 7.47 -3.88 11.63
C VAL A 41 6.35 -4.81 11.19
N GLU A 42 5.24 -4.24 10.71
CA GLU A 42 4.05 -5.02 10.39
C GLU A 42 3.28 -4.47 9.20
N THR A 43 2.51 -5.35 8.54
CA THR A 43 1.57 -4.98 7.48
C THR A 43 0.16 -5.27 7.96
N ILE A 44 -0.67 -4.24 7.98
CA ILE A 44 -2.09 -4.37 8.29
C ILE A 44 -2.81 -4.62 6.96
N LYS A 45 -3.57 -5.70 6.86
CA LYS A 45 -4.42 -5.98 5.69
C LYS A 45 -5.82 -6.25 6.15
N SER A 46 -6.77 -5.49 5.63
CA SER A 46 -8.19 -5.73 5.84
C SER A 46 -8.87 -5.91 4.49
N PRO A 47 -9.00 -7.16 4.00
CA PRO A 47 -9.69 -7.43 2.73
C PRO A 47 -11.16 -7.00 2.77
N ASP A 48 -11.78 -6.97 3.96
CA ASP A 48 -13.21 -6.68 4.13
C ASP A 48 -13.50 -5.17 4.05
N THR A 49 -12.66 -4.36 4.69
CA THR A 49 -12.84 -2.90 4.74
C THR A 49 -12.08 -2.16 3.64
N GLY A 50 -11.18 -2.84 2.94
CA GLY A 50 -10.25 -2.21 2.01
C GLY A 50 -9.26 -1.27 2.67
N LEU A 51 -9.12 -1.34 3.99
CA LEU A 51 -8.16 -0.57 4.76
C LEU A 51 -6.91 -1.43 4.95
N ASP A 52 -5.89 -1.13 4.16
CA ASP A 52 -4.57 -1.69 4.39
C ASP A 52 -3.70 -0.69 5.15
N GLY A 53 -2.53 -1.11 5.59
CA GLY A 53 -1.63 -0.23 6.28
C GLY A 53 -0.28 -0.85 6.59
N TYR A 54 0.56 -0.05 7.24
CA TYR A 54 1.87 -0.47 7.70
C TYR A 54 2.15 0.13 9.07
N VAL A 55 2.83 -0.64 9.91
CA VAL A 55 3.45 -0.14 11.13
C VAL A 55 4.92 0.04 10.83
N LEU A 56 5.42 1.26 10.98
CA LEU A 56 6.82 1.61 10.80
C LEU A 56 7.43 2.06 12.12
N GLN A 57 8.67 1.65 12.38
CA GLN A 57 9.45 2.10 13.52
C GLN A 57 10.72 2.81 13.06
N ASN A 58 11.04 3.91 13.72
CA ASN A 58 12.36 4.53 13.61
C ASN A 58 13.26 3.97 14.72
N PRO A 59 14.28 3.15 14.41
CA PRO A 59 15.14 2.55 15.42
C PRO A 59 16.00 3.57 16.18
N ASP A 60 16.24 4.75 15.60
CA ASP A 60 17.08 5.79 16.21
C ASP A 60 16.31 6.58 17.29
N THR A 61 14.98 6.65 17.19
CA THR A 61 14.13 7.46 18.08
C THR A 61 13.10 6.64 18.84
N ASN A 62 12.97 5.35 18.55
CA ASN A 62 11.89 4.48 19.03
C ASN A 62 10.47 4.98 18.69
N GLU A 63 10.35 5.90 17.73
CA GLU A 63 9.04 6.39 17.27
C GLU A 63 8.34 5.36 16.40
N ILE A 64 7.01 5.31 16.50
CA ILE A 64 6.15 4.43 15.72
C ILE A 64 5.20 5.28 14.88
N VAL A 65 5.05 4.92 13.61
CA VAL A 65 4.06 5.50 12.70
C VAL A 65 3.15 4.39 12.19
N ILE A 66 1.85 4.58 12.37
CA ILE A 66 0.81 3.74 11.79
C ILE A 66 0.29 4.43 10.55
N ILE A 67 0.42 3.77 9.41
CA ILE A 67 -0.07 4.27 8.14
C ILE A 67 -1.33 3.52 7.78
N SER A 68 -2.41 4.25 7.54
CA SER A 68 -3.65 3.72 6.98
C SER A 68 -3.76 4.14 5.52
N ARG A 69 -4.00 3.16 4.64
CA ARG A 69 -4.23 3.36 3.21
C ARG A 69 -5.58 2.75 2.83
N GLY A 70 -6.43 3.57 2.23
CA GLY A 70 -7.61 3.06 1.54
C GLY A 70 -7.19 2.41 0.23
N GLN A 71 -7.57 1.16 0.01
CA GLN A 71 -7.62 0.59 -1.32
C GLN A 71 -8.92 1.03 -1.99
N ASN A 72 -8.85 1.51 -3.23
CA ASN A 72 -10.05 1.74 -4.03
C ASN A 72 -10.62 0.38 -4.51
N GLN A 73 -11.14 -0.41 -3.57
CA GLN A 73 -11.70 -1.73 -3.83
C GLN A 73 -13.06 -1.66 -4.51
N ILE A 74 -13.77 -0.54 -4.38
CA ILE A 74 -15.08 -0.34 -5.02
C ILE A 74 -14.93 -0.38 -6.54
N LEU A 75 -13.99 0.36 -7.11
CA LEU A 75 -13.75 0.33 -8.56
C LEU A 75 -13.30 -1.07 -9.03
N LEU A 76 -12.41 -1.74 -8.29
CA LEU A 76 -11.95 -3.08 -8.63
C LEU A 76 -13.06 -4.14 -8.52
N LYS A 77 -13.91 -4.07 -7.49
CA LYS A 77 -15.08 -4.96 -7.32
C LYS A 77 -16.09 -4.74 -8.43
N ILE A 78 -16.37 -3.47 -8.79
CA ILE A 78 -17.26 -3.13 -9.91
C ILE A 78 -16.67 -3.63 -11.24
N MET A 79 -15.39 -3.40 -11.51
CA MET A 79 -14.74 -3.88 -12.72
C MET A 79 -14.72 -5.41 -12.81
N LYS A 80 -14.46 -6.13 -11.71
CA LYS A 80 -14.53 -7.60 -11.67
C LYS A 80 -15.95 -8.10 -11.93
N LYS A 81 -16.96 -7.45 -11.33
CA LYS A 81 -18.37 -7.80 -11.53
C LYS A 81 -18.79 -7.56 -12.98
N ILE A 82 -18.50 -6.38 -13.53
CA ILE A 82 -18.76 -6.06 -14.94
C ILE A 82 -18.03 -7.03 -15.87
N PHE A 83 -16.77 -7.34 -15.61
CA PHE A 83 -16.01 -8.31 -16.41
C PHE A 83 -16.64 -9.70 -16.37
N LEU A 84 -17.06 -10.18 -15.19
CA LEU A 84 -17.68 -11.50 -15.04
C LEU A 84 -19.05 -11.56 -15.75
N GLU A 85 -19.87 -10.53 -15.60
CA GLU A 85 -21.19 -10.43 -16.25
C GLU A 85 -21.05 -10.32 -17.77
N LEU A 86 -20.11 -9.52 -18.28
CA LEU A 86 -19.85 -9.42 -19.73
C LEU A 86 -19.27 -10.72 -20.30
N PHE A 87 -18.38 -11.41 -19.56
CA PHE A 87 -17.73 -12.64 -20.01
C PHE A 87 -18.66 -13.86 -19.96
N LEU A 88 -19.64 -13.89 -19.05
CA LEU A 88 -20.65 -14.95 -18.99
C LEU A 88 -21.80 -14.77 -19.99
N VAL A 89 -22.03 -13.54 -20.47
CA VAL A 89 -23.12 -13.23 -21.42
C VAL A 89 -22.67 -13.35 -22.88
N ILE A 90 -21.36 -13.35 -23.17
CA ILE A 90 -20.81 -13.56 -24.51
C ILE A 90 -20.37 -15.03 -24.65
N PRO A 91 -21.06 -15.88 -25.43
CA PRO A 91 -20.71 -17.28 -25.58
C PRO A 91 -19.62 -17.42 -26.65
N ILE A 92 -18.39 -16.99 -26.38
CA ILE A 92 -17.32 -17.14 -27.39
C ILE A 92 -15.99 -17.56 -26.73
N ILE A 93 -15.49 -18.67 -27.26
CA ILE A 93 -14.20 -19.36 -27.09
C ILE A 93 -14.17 -20.47 -26.01
N PRO A 94 -14.14 -21.76 -26.41
CA PRO A 94 -13.92 -22.87 -25.49
C PRO A 94 -12.53 -22.78 -24.83
N LYS A 95 -12.51 -23.15 -23.54
CA LYS A 95 -11.38 -23.06 -22.60
C LYS A 95 -10.06 -23.65 -23.13
N GLU A 96 -10.13 -24.59 -24.07
CA GLU A 96 -9.00 -25.30 -24.68
C GLU A 96 -8.05 -24.39 -25.49
N ASN A 97 -8.53 -23.25 -26.01
CA ASN A 97 -7.71 -22.36 -26.83
C ASN A 97 -6.91 -21.31 -26.03
N MET A 98 -7.10 -21.20 -24.72
CA MET A 98 -6.39 -20.18 -23.92
C MET A 98 -4.98 -20.61 -23.47
N GLU A 99 -4.68 -21.91 -23.38
CA GLU A 99 -3.35 -22.36 -22.93
C GLU A 99 -2.27 -22.32 -24.02
N LYS A 100 -2.66 -22.22 -25.30
CA LYS A 100 -1.71 -22.20 -26.43
C LYS A 100 -1.16 -20.81 -26.79
N HIS A 101 -1.61 -19.73 -26.14
CA HIS A 101 -1.20 -18.35 -26.45
C HIS A 101 -0.58 -17.61 -25.26
N LEU A 102 -0.16 -18.35 -24.22
CA LEU A 102 0.47 -17.83 -23.00
C LEU A 102 1.91 -18.37 -22.80
N ILE A 103 2.60 -18.71 -23.89
CA ILE A 103 4.06 -18.90 -23.94
C ILE A 103 4.65 -17.94 -24.97
#